data_AF-A0A8I1KCJ5-F1
#
_entry.id   AF-A0A8I1KCJ5-F1
#
_cell.length_a   1.000
_cell.length_b   1.000
_cell.length_c   1.000
_cell.angle_alpha   90.00
_cell.angle_beta   90.00
_cell.angle_gamma   90.00
#
_symmetry.space_group_name_H-M   'P 1'
#
loop_
_entity.id
_entity.type
_entity.pdbx_description
1 polymer ?
#
loop_
_entity_poly.entity_id
_entity_poly.type
_entity_poly.pdbx_seq_one_letter_code
_entity_poly.pdbx_strand_id
1 'polypeptide(L)'
;MTPENNPQRPTQHLEYEPVKKMETGPEEAKTPGTASKALGTVTGIAARIQQFPMVAHLIRATERFNDRMGNQFGAAITYFSFLSMIPILMVSFAAAGFVLASHPTLLQDIFSKILNNVSDPTLASTLKSTINTAVQQRTTVGIVGLLIALYSGVNWMGNLREAIRAQSRDVWERKPQDQEKIWVKYLRDFVSLIGLLVALIVTLSITSVAGSAQQMIISALYLDYIEWLKPAWRGIGLAISIFANYLLFFWIFWRLPRHRPRKKALIRGTLIAAIGFEVIKIVMTYTLPSLVKSPSGAAFGSVLGLMAFFYFFARLTLFCAAWIATAEYKGDTRMPGKTHR
;
A
#
# COMPACT_ATOMS: atom_id res chain seq x y z
N MET A 1 -25.01 66.24 -35.50
CA MET A 1 -23.55 66.26 -35.68
C MET A 1 -22.92 65.33 -34.65
N THR A 2 -22.47 64.15 -35.09
CA THR A 2 -21.40 63.31 -34.52
C THR A 2 -21.26 62.09 -35.45
N PRO A 3 -20.06 61.76 -35.97
CA PRO A 3 -19.88 60.69 -36.95
C PRO A 3 -19.51 59.37 -36.27
N GLU A 4 -20.20 58.27 -36.59
CA GLU A 4 -19.70 56.93 -36.26
C GLU A 4 -18.74 56.45 -37.35
N ASN A 5 -17.48 56.40 -36.94
CA ASN A 5 -16.32 55.91 -37.66
C ASN A 5 -16.31 54.37 -37.58
N ASN A 6 -16.64 53.67 -38.67
CA ASN A 6 -16.50 52.22 -38.75
C ASN A 6 -15.43 51.84 -39.80
N PRO A 7 -14.15 51.71 -39.41
CA PRO A 7 -13.13 51.22 -40.32
C PRO A 7 -13.32 49.71 -40.55
N GLN A 8 -13.86 49.35 -41.73
CA GLN A 8 -13.88 47.97 -42.21
C GLN A 8 -12.43 47.43 -42.28
N ARG A 9 -12.19 46.26 -41.66
CA ARG A 9 -10.90 45.57 -41.73
C ARG A 9 -10.59 45.20 -43.20
N PRO A 10 -9.35 45.38 -43.67
CA PRO A 10 -8.96 44.94 -45.01
C PRO A 10 -8.97 43.40 -45.07
N THR A 11 -9.84 42.83 -45.91
CA THR A 11 -9.79 41.40 -46.25
C THR A 11 -8.66 41.19 -47.24
N GLN A 12 -7.56 40.66 -46.74
CA GLN A 12 -6.43 40.21 -47.55
C GLN A 12 -6.93 39.04 -48.41
N HIS A 13 -7.07 39.27 -49.72
CA HIS A 13 -7.37 38.20 -50.68
C HIS A 13 -6.17 37.24 -50.71
N LEU A 14 -6.27 36.14 -49.96
CA LEU A 14 -5.36 35.02 -50.10
C LEU A 14 -5.66 34.34 -51.44
N GLU A 15 -4.72 34.45 -52.36
CA GLU A 15 -4.75 33.81 -53.67
C GLU A 15 -4.50 32.31 -53.45
N TYR A 16 -5.54 31.49 -53.61
CA TYR A 16 -5.43 30.04 -53.48
C TYR A 16 -5.05 29.44 -54.83
N GLU A 17 -3.93 28.72 -54.91
CA GLU A 17 -3.67 27.84 -56.06
C GLU A 17 -4.78 26.76 -56.14
N PRO A 18 -5.31 26.46 -57.34
CA PRO A 18 -6.35 25.45 -57.48
C PRO A 18 -5.79 24.07 -57.11
N VAL A 19 -6.50 23.39 -56.19
CA VAL A 19 -6.18 22.04 -55.73
C VAL A 19 -6.10 21.09 -56.93
N LYS A 20 -4.93 20.46 -57.14
CA LYS A 20 -4.75 19.39 -58.13
C LYS A 20 -5.82 18.32 -57.90
N LYS A 21 -6.69 18.10 -58.88
CA LYS A 21 -7.66 16.99 -58.87
C LYS A 21 -6.89 15.68 -58.72
N MET A 22 -7.11 14.95 -57.63
CA MET A 22 -6.63 13.58 -57.50
C MET A 22 -7.36 12.73 -58.54
N GLU A 23 -6.62 12.05 -59.40
CA GLU A 23 -7.16 11.04 -60.30
C GLU A 23 -7.75 9.91 -59.46
N THR A 24 -9.07 9.76 -59.47
CA THR A 24 -9.78 8.62 -58.88
C THR A 24 -9.68 7.43 -59.83
N GLY A 25 -8.51 6.81 -59.91
CA GLY A 25 -8.40 5.41 -60.32
C GLY A 25 -8.84 4.50 -59.16
N PRO A 26 -9.36 3.29 -59.43
CA PRO A 26 -9.71 2.35 -58.36
C PRO A 26 -8.46 2.07 -57.53
N GLU A 27 -8.46 2.52 -56.28
CA GLU A 27 -7.36 2.31 -55.35
C GLU A 27 -7.26 0.79 -55.10
N GLU A 28 -6.23 0.15 -55.66
CA GLU A 28 -5.92 -1.24 -55.37
C GLU A 28 -5.88 -1.42 -53.85
N ALA A 29 -6.61 -2.43 -53.36
CA ALA A 29 -6.74 -2.72 -51.94
C ALA A 29 -5.34 -2.92 -51.33
N LYS A 30 -4.81 -1.87 -50.69
CA LYS A 30 -3.53 -1.91 -49.97
C LYS A 30 -3.60 -3.05 -48.96
N THR A 31 -2.84 -4.11 -49.21
CA THR A 31 -2.65 -5.23 -48.29
C THR A 31 -2.32 -4.68 -46.90
N PRO A 32 -3.00 -5.13 -45.83
CA PRO A 32 -2.80 -4.58 -44.50
C PRO A 32 -1.34 -4.76 -44.11
N GLY A 33 -0.64 -3.63 -43.90
CA GLY A 33 0.78 -3.62 -43.57
C GLY A 33 1.07 -4.45 -42.32
N THR A 34 2.31 -4.90 -42.17
CA THR A 34 2.80 -5.74 -41.07
C THR A 34 2.38 -5.23 -39.68
N ALA A 35 2.27 -3.91 -39.51
CA ALA A 35 1.75 -3.27 -38.31
C ALA A 35 0.27 -3.58 -38.01
N SER A 36 -0.59 -3.63 -39.04
CA SER A 36 -2.03 -3.95 -38.90
C SER A 36 -2.23 -5.44 -38.56
N LYS A 37 -1.44 -6.34 -39.17
CA LYS A 37 -1.41 -7.77 -38.80
C LYS A 37 -0.88 -7.98 -37.38
N ALA A 38 0.17 -7.27 -36.98
CA ALA A 38 0.69 -7.33 -35.61
C ALA A 38 -0.35 -6.83 -34.60
N LEU A 39 -1.02 -5.70 -34.88
CA LEU A 39 -2.12 -5.18 -34.06
C LEU A 39 -3.29 -6.17 -33.97
N GLY A 40 -3.68 -6.80 -35.07
CA GLY A 40 -4.73 -7.83 -35.11
C GLY A 40 -4.39 -9.10 -34.33
N THR A 41 -3.11 -9.49 -34.33
CA THR A 41 -2.62 -10.66 -33.58
C THR A 41 -2.58 -10.36 -32.09
N VAL A 42 -2.14 -9.15 -31.72
CA VAL A 42 -2.12 -8.69 -30.32
C VAL A 42 -3.54 -8.53 -29.77
N THR A 43 -4.49 -7.99 -30.54
CA THR A 43 -5.90 -7.89 -30.13
C THR A 43 -6.58 -9.26 -30.05
N GLY A 44 -6.28 -10.19 -30.96
CA GLY A 44 -6.77 -11.57 -30.90
C GLY A 44 -6.26 -12.36 -29.69
N ILE A 45 -4.97 -12.21 -29.35
CA ILE A 45 -4.37 -12.82 -28.14
C ILE A 45 -4.96 -12.18 -26.88
N ALA A 46 -5.10 -10.85 -26.85
CA ALA A 46 -5.73 -10.14 -25.73
C ALA A 46 -7.18 -10.60 -25.51
N ALA A 47 -7.97 -10.74 -26.57
CA ALA A 47 -9.34 -11.24 -26.52
C ALA A 47 -9.42 -12.70 -26.01
N ARG A 48 -8.46 -13.56 -26.39
CA ARG A 48 -8.39 -14.95 -25.93
C ARG A 48 -7.95 -15.06 -24.46
N ILE A 49 -7.07 -14.18 -24.00
CA ILE A 49 -6.66 -14.09 -22.59
C ILE A 49 -7.80 -13.55 -21.71
N GLN A 50 -8.61 -12.62 -22.24
CA GLN A 50 -9.79 -12.09 -21.55
C GLN A 50 -10.89 -13.13 -21.31
N GLN A 51 -10.90 -14.26 -22.03
CA GLN A 51 -11.86 -15.34 -21.80
C GLN A 51 -11.59 -16.13 -20.51
N PHE A 52 -10.40 -16.02 -19.90
CA PHE A 52 -10.14 -16.65 -18.61
C PHE A 52 -10.87 -15.90 -17.48
N PRO A 53 -11.68 -16.58 -16.65
CA PRO A 53 -12.51 -15.94 -15.64
C PRO A 53 -11.71 -15.15 -14.59
N MET A 54 -10.47 -15.59 -14.29
CA MET A 54 -9.56 -14.87 -13.40
C MET A 54 -9.01 -13.58 -14.03
N VAL A 55 -8.68 -13.60 -15.32
CA VAL A 55 -8.15 -12.42 -16.02
C VAL A 55 -9.26 -11.40 -16.28
N ALA A 56 -10.45 -11.85 -16.66
CA ALA A 56 -11.63 -11.00 -16.73
C ALA A 56 -11.98 -10.36 -15.39
N HIS A 57 -11.76 -11.07 -14.26
CA HIS A 57 -11.95 -10.50 -12.93
C HIS A 57 -10.84 -9.50 -12.57
N LEU A 58 -9.59 -9.77 -12.94
CA LEU A 58 -8.46 -8.85 -12.78
C LEU A 58 -8.67 -7.54 -13.51
N ILE A 59 -9.12 -7.60 -14.76
CA ILE A 59 -9.41 -6.42 -15.58
C ILE A 59 -10.52 -5.60 -14.92
N ARG A 60 -11.65 -6.23 -14.55
CA ARG A 60 -12.75 -5.57 -13.83
C ARG A 60 -12.31 -4.95 -12.51
N ALA A 61 -11.44 -5.61 -11.75
CA ALA A 61 -10.90 -5.07 -10.50
C ALA A 61 -9.99 -3.87 -10.76
N THR A 62 -9.20 -3.89 -11.84
CA THR A 62 -8.30 -2.80 -12.24
C THR A 62 -9.07 -1.58 -12.72
N GLU A 63 -10.07 -1.78 -13.58
CA GLU A 63 -10.98 -0.72 -14.03
C GLU A 63 -11.66 -0.07 -12.83
N ARG A 64 -12.26 -0.88 -11.93
CA ARG A 64 -12.87 -0.34 -10.72
C ARG A 64 -11.88 0.40 -9.83
N PHE A 65 -10.67 -0.12 -9.65
CA PHE A 65 -9.63 0.54 -8.85
C PHE A 65 -9.28 1.92 -9.41
N ASN A 66 -9.16 2.05 -10.74
CA ASN A 66 -8.87 3.32 -11.40
C ASN A 66 -10.07 4.28 -11.35
N ASP A 67 -11.27 3.80 -11.68
CA ASP A 67 -12.52 4.59 -11.63
C ASP A 67 -12.80 5.15 -10.23
N ARG A 68 -12.36 4.44 -9.20
CA ARG A 68 -12.54 4.82 -7.79
C ARG A 68 -11.34 5.55 -7.20
N MET A 69 -10.51 6.17 -8.05
CA MET A 69 -9.36 6.97 -7.63
C MET A 69 -8.40 6.23 -6.70
N GLY A 70 -8.21 4.93 -6.92
CA GLY A 70 -7.40 4.07 -6.05
C GLY A 70 -5.96 4.55 -5.92
N ASN A 71 -5.39 5.15 -6.98
CA ASN A 71 -4.05 5.73 -6.95
C ASN A 71 -3.98 6.95 -6.02
N GLN A 72 -4.98 7.83 -6.07
CA GLN A 72 -5.05 9.04 -5.24
C GLN A 72 -5.29 8.68 -3.77
N PHE A 73 -6.17 7.70 -3.49
CA PHE A 73 -6.34 7.18 -2.14
C PHE A 73 -5.06 6.51 -1.63
N GLY A 74 -4.34 5.76 -2.49
CA GLY A 74 -3.03 5.20 -2.14
C GLY A 74 -2.02 6.27 -1.74
N ALA A 75 -1.95 7.37 -2.50
CA ALA A 75 -1.11 8.52 -2.17
C ALA A 75 -1.52 9.20 -0.86
N ALA A 76 -2.82 9.40 -0.63
CA ALA A 76 -3.33 9.98 0.61
C ALA A 76 -3.01 9.11 1.84
N ILE A 77 -3.24 7.79 1.74
CA ILE A 77 -2.89 6.85 2.82
C ILE A 77 -1.38 6.88 3.08
N THR A 78 -0.55 6.97 2.04
CA THR A 78 0.91 7.08 2.18
C THR A 78 1.30 8.31 2.98
N TYR A 79 0.74 9.48 2.62
CA TYR A 79 0.95 10.73 3.32
C TYR A 79 0.54 10.64 4.81
N PHE A 80 -0.66 10.14 5.09
CA PHE A 80 -1.12 9.97 6.47
C PHE A 80 -0.29 8.93 7.25
N SER A 81 0.17 7.85 6.60
CA SER A 81 1.02 6.82 7.22
C SER A 81 2.36 7.42 7.62
N PHE A 82 2.99 8.17 6.70
CA PHE A 82 4.26 8.82 6.94
C PHE A 82 4.18 9.86 8.07
N LEU A 83 3.15 10.72 8.08
CA LEU A 83 2.93 11.68 9.17
C LEU A 83 2.66 10.98 10.52
N SER A 84 1.98 9.83 10.50
CA SER A 84 1.72 9.04 11.70
C SER A 84 2.97 8.40 12.28
N MET A 85 4.08 8.32 11.54
CA MET A 85 5.31 7.75 12.06
C MET A 85 5.98 8.62 13.11
N ILE A 86 5.92 9.95 13.00
CA ILE A 86 6.58 10.83 13.96
C ILE A 86 6.04 10.57 15.38
N PRO A 87 4.71 10.57 15.63
CA PRO A 87 4.19 10.24 16.96
C PRO A 87 4.45 8.79 17.38
N ILE A 88 4.39 7.82 16.45
CA ILE A 88 4.69 6.42 16.76
C ILE A 88 6.14 6.25 17.22
N LEU A 89 7.07 6.94 16.57
CA LEU A 89 8.48 6.97 16.97
C LEU A 89 8.65 7.66 18.33
N MET A 90 7.93 8.76 18.60
CA MET A 90 7.94 9.40 19.92
C MET A 90 7.47 8.45 21.03
N VAL A 91 6.37 7.73 20.81
CA VAL A 91 5.87 6.72 21.76
C VAL A 91 6.88 5.58 21.91
N SER A 92 7.47 5.10 20.82
CA SER A 92 8.48 4.03 20.85
C SER A 92 9.73 4.47 21.62
N PHE A 93 10.17 5.71 21.40
CA PHE A 93 11.30 6.33 22.10
C PHE A 93 11.02 6.50 23.60
N ALA A 94 9.82 6.95 23.96
CA ALA A 94 9.39 7.04 25.35
C ALA A 94 9.32 5.65 26.01
N ALA A 95 8.75 4.66 25.33
CA ALA A 95 8.69 3.27 25.81
C ALA A 95 10.09 2.70 26.04
N ALA A 96 11.01 2.91 25.11
CA ALA A 96 12.42 2.55 25.29
C ALA A 96 13.02 3.28 26.49
N GLY A 97 12.77 4.58 26.65
CA GLY A 97 13.20 5.38 27.79
C GLY A 97 12.68 4.88 29.15
N PHE A 98 11.43 4.40 29.21
CA PHE A 98 10.88 3.75 30.41
C PHE A 98 11.56 2.41 30.70
N VAL A 99 11.74 1.56 29.68
CA VAL A 99 12.41 0.26 29.85
C VAL A 99 13.87 0.44 30.32
N LEU A 100 14.59 1.40 29.73
CA LEU A 100 15.97 1.72 30.10
C LEU A 100 16.06 2.33 31.50
N ALA A 101 15.12 3.20 31.88
CA ALA A 101 15.04 3.74 33.24
C ALA A 101 14.82 2.64 34.28
N SER A 102 14.06 1.60 33.95
CA SER A 102 13.80 0.45 34.82
C SER A 102 14.95 -0.56 34.88
N HIS A 103 15.87 -0.56 33.90
CA HIS A 103 17.00 -1.50 33.83
C HIS A 103 18.34 -0.76 33.61
N PRO A 104 18.91 -0.14 34.66
CA PRO A 104 20.14 0.65 34.54
C PRO A 104 21.37 -0.17 34.10
N THR A 105 21.38 -1.49 34.33
CA THR A 105 22.42 -2.41 33.86
C THR A 105 22.35 -2.65 32.35
N LEU A 106 21.15 -2.83 31.78
CA LEU A 106 20.95 -2.94 30.32
C LEU A 106 21.39 -1.65 29.60
N LEU A 107 21.16 -0.50 30.23
CA LEU A 107 21.61 0.79 29.73
C LEU A 107 23.14 0.82 29.61
N GLN A 108 23.87 0.43 30.67
CA GLN A 108 25.35 0.36 30.65
C GLN A 108 25.90 -0.65 29.65
N ASP A 109 25.24 -1.80 29.46
CA ASP A 109 25.62 -2.82 28.48
C ASP A 109 25.39 -2.37 27.03
N ILE A 110 24.27 -1.68 26.76
CA ILE A 110 24.00 -1.08 25.45
C ILE A 110 25.03 0.02 25.17
N PHE A 111 25.33 0.85 26.17
CA PHE A 111 26.33 1.90 26.05
C PHE A 111 27.72 1.34 25.75
N SER A 112 28.18 0.36 26.52
CA SER A 112 29.49 -0.25 26.32
C SER A 112 29.57 -0.96 24.95
N LYS A 113 28.53 -1.68 24.52
CA LYS A 113 28.50 -2.32 23.20
C LYS A 113 28.44 -1.32 22.03
N ILE A 114 27.69 -0.22 22.16
CA ILE A 114 27.62 0.81 21.12
C ILE A 114 28.93 1.59 21.04
N LEU A 115 29.48 2.01 22.18
CA LEU A 115 30.74 2.76 22.24
C LEU A 115 31.94 1.94 21.77
N ASN A 116 31.93 0.61 21.98
CA ASN A 116 32.98 -0.28 21.47
C ASN A 116 32.88 -0.53 19.95
N ASN A 117 31.70 -0.36 19.33
CA ASN A 117 31.50 -0.58 17.88
C ASN A 117 31.45 0.72 17.06
N VAL A 118 31.28 1.88 17.69
CA VAL A 118 31.27 3.19 17.03
C VAL A 118 32.62 3.86 17.23
N SER A 119 33.49 3.78 16.21
CA SER A 119 34.83 4.37 16.25
C SER A 119 34.84 5.91 16.18
N ASP A 120 33.70 6.54 15.88
CA ASP A 120 33.56 8.00 15.79
C ASP A 120 33.11 8.62 17.14
N PRO A 121 33.95 9.44 17.78
CA PRO A 121 33.63 10.10 19.05
C PRO A 121 32.39 11.00 18.99
N THR A 122 32.10 11.59 17.83
CA THR A 122 30.95 12.50 17.67
C THR A 122 29.63 11.72 17.69
N LEU A 123 29.58 10.58 17.01
CA LEU A 123 28.42 9.68 17.02
C LEU A 123 28.21 9.09 18.42
N ALA A 124 29.28 8.68 19.09
CA ALA A 124 29.24 8.19 20.47
C ALA A 124 28.65 9.22 21.45
N SER A 125 29.11 10.47 21.39
CA SER A 125 28.60 11.56 22.24
C SER A 125 27.13 11.90 21.93
N THR A 126 26.75 11.90 20.65
CA THR A 126 25.38 12.16 20.20
C THR A 126 24.44 11.08 20.72
N LEU A 127 24.80 9.81 20.54
CA LEU A 127 24.01 8.67 21.03
C LEU A 127 23.84 8.72 22.54
N LYS A 128 24.89 9.08 23.28
CA LYS A 128 24.81 9.26 24.74
C LYS A 128 23.84 10.36 25.14
N SER A 129 23.91 11.51 24.48
CA SER A 129 22.99 12.61 24.69
C SER A 129 21.54 12.18 24.39
N THR A 130 21.29 11.57 23.23
CA THR A 130 19.97 11.10 22.81
C THR A 130 19.35 10.11 23.80
N ILE A 131 20.11 9.12 24.28
CA ILE A 131 19.61 8.15 25.27
C ILE A 131 19.30 8.83 26.61
N ASN A 132 20.17 9.73 27.07
CA ASN A 132 19.94 10.45 28.33
C ASN A 132 18.69 11.35 28.21
N THR A 133 18.53 12.07 27.09
CA THR A 133 17.31 12.83 26.79
C THR A 133 16.08 11.92 26.75
N ALA A 134 16.19 10.72 26.16
CA ALA A 134 15.11 9.73 26.14
C ALA A 134 14.62 9.38 27.53
N VAL A 135 15.56 9.09 28.44
CA VAL A 135 15.26 8.74 29.82
C VAL A 135 14.70 9.93 30.58
N GLN A 136 15.31 11.11 30.49
CA GLN A 136 14.88 12.30 31.23
C GLN A 136 13.50 12.81 30.80
N GLN A 137 13.24 12.84 29.49
CA GLN A 137 12.00 13.38 28.93
C GLN A 137 10.93 12.30 28.66
N ARG A 138 11.16 11.04 29.06
CA ARG A 138 10.28 9.89 28.77
C ARG A 138 8.80 10.15 29.06
N THR A 139 8.49 10.82 30.18
CA THR A 139 7.11 11.07 30.60
C THR A 139 6.45 12.11 29.70
N THR A 140 7.10 13.25 29.47
CA THR A 140 6.57 14.34 28.63
C THR A 140 6.44 13.89 27.17
N VAL A 141 7.51 13.30 26.62
CA VAL A 141 7.51 12.79 25.24
C VAL A 141 6.52 11.63 25.09
N GLY A 142 6.39 10.78 26.11
CA GLY A 142 5.43 9.68 26.12
C GLY A 142 3.99 10.15 26.11
N ILE A 143 3.60 11.09 26.98
CA ILE A 143 2.23 11.60 27.04
C ILE A 143 1.88 12.39 25.78
N VAL A 144 2.72 13.34 25.39
CA VAL A 144 2.49 14.17 24.19
C VAL A 144 2.50 13.29 22.94
N GLY A 145 3.48 12.40 22.82
CA GLY A 145 3.58 11.44 21.73
C GLY A 145 2.36 10.54 21.66
N LEU A 146 1.86 10.03 22.79
CA LEU A 146 0.67 9.17 22.83
C LEU A 146 -0.59 9.92 22.41
N LEU A 147 -0.81 11.15 22.90
CA LEU A 147 -1.97 11.96 22.50
C LEU A 147 -1.97 12.25 21.00
N ILE A 148 -0.82 12.66 20.46
CA ILE A 148 -0.68 12.92 19.02
C ILE A 148 -0.79 11.61 18.22
N ALA A 149 -0.23 10.50 18.70
CA ALA A 149 -0.30 9.20 18.05
C ALA A 149 -1.74 8.66 18.01
N LEU A 150 -2.52 8.86 19.08
CA LEU A 150 -3.92 8.49 19.11
C LEU A 150 -4.73 9.35 18.14
N TYR A 151 -4.54 10.67 18.15
CA TYR A 151 -5.21 11.55 17.20
C TYR A 151 -4.88 11.20 15.74
N SER A 152 -3.58 11.07 15.44
CA SER A 152 -3.08 10.76 14.10
C SER A 152 -3.51 9.37 13.64
N GLY A 153 -3.39 8.36 14.52
CA GLY A 153 -3.77 6.98 14.24
C GLY A 153 -5.28 6.81 14.00
N VAL A 154 -6.13 7.51 14.76
CA VAL A 154 -7.58 7.50 14.54
C VAL A 154 -7.92 8.17 13.20
N ASN A 155 -7.27 9.28 12.86
CA ASN A 155 -7.44 9.94 11.58
C ASN A 155 -6.97 9.05 10.41
N TRP A 156 -5.81 8.40 10.55
CA TRP A 156 -5.29 7.46 9.57
C TRP A 156 -6.24 6.27 9.35
N MET A 157 -6.75 5.67 10.43
CA MET A 157 -7.71 4.56 10.37
C MET A 157 -9.01 5.00 9.69
N GLY A 158 -9.49 6.21 9.99
CA GLY A 158 -10.65 6.80 9.34
C GLY A 158 -10.47 6.96 7.84
N ASN A 159 -9.31 7.43 7.39
CA ASN A 159 -8.97 7.60 5.98
C ASN A 159 -8.80 6.25 5.26
N LEU A 160 -8.10 5.30 5.86
CA LEU A 160 -7.95 3.95 5.31
C LEU A 160 -9.31 3.27 5.13
N ARG A 161 -10.18 3.36 6.14
CA ARG A 161 -11.53 2.80 6.07
C ARG A 161 -12.37 3.46 4.99
N GLU A 162 -12.34 4.79 4.87
CA GLU A 162 -13.11 5.47 3.82
C GLU A 162 -12.58 5.14 2.42
N ALA A 163 -11.26 4.99 2.26
CA ALA A 163 -10.66 4.57 1.00
C ALA A 163 -11.08 3.14 0.60
N ILE A 164 -11.00 2.18 1.52
CA ILE A 164 -11.50 0.80 1.30
C ILE A 164 -13.01 0.84 1.00
N ARG A 165 -13.77 1.67 1.72
CA ARG A 165 -15.20 1.82 1.50
C ARG A 165 -15.49 2.38 0.11
N ALA A 166 -14.75 3.38 -0.36
CA ALA A 166 -14.90 3.95 -1.69
C ALA A 166 -14.69 2.92 -2.80
N GLN A 167 -13.76 1.97 -2.61
CA GLN A 167 -13.57 0.84 -3.52
C GLN A 167 -14.75 -0.15 -3.49
N SER A 168 -15.35 -0.36 -2.31
CA SER A 168 -16.41 -1.35 -2.13
C SER A 168 -17.82 -0.87 -2.49
N ARG A 169 -18.10 0.44 -2.47
CA ARG A 169 -19.44 1.00 -2.74
C ARG A 169 -19.86 0.78 -4.19
N ASP A 170 -21.14 0.46 -4.39
CA ASP A 170 -21.75 0.32 -5.73
C ASP A 170 -21.83 1.68 -6.43
N VAL A 171 -22.25 2.74 -5.73
CA VAL A 171 -22.33 4.11 -6.24
C VAL A 171 -21.26 4.97 -5.56
N TRP A 172 -20.63 5.88 -6.31
CA TRP A 172 -19.58 6.77 -5.77
C TRP A 172 -20.15 7.77 -4.77
N GLU A 173 -21.33 8.29 -5.06
CA GLU A 173 -22.04 9.24 -4.22
C GLU A 173 -22.40 8.64 -2.85
N ARG A 174 -22.23 9.46 -1.81
CA ARG A 174 -22.61 9.10 -0.45
C ARG A 174 -24.13 9.13 -0.34
N LYS A 175 -24.74 7.99 -0.01
CA LYS A 175 -26.18 7.96 0.31
C LYS A 175 -26.43 8.74 1.62
N PRO A 176 -27.54 9.49 1.75
CA PRO A 176 -27.89 10.21 2.98
C PRO A 176 -27.96 9.30 4.23
N GLN A 177 -28.31 8.03 4.05
CA GLN A 177 -28.32 6.99 5.11
C GLN A 177 -26.93 6.58 5.65
N ASP A 178 -25.84 7.01 5.01
CA ASP A 178 -24.46 6.72 5.47
C ASP A 178 -23.94 7.72 6.52
N GLN A 179 -24.71 8.75 6.85
CA GLN A 179 -24.36 9.78 7.85
C GLN A 179 -24.43 9.20 9.27
N GLU A 180 -23.31 8.68 9.78
CA GLU A 180 -23.17 8.34 11.20
C GLU A 180 -22.91 9.59 12.04
N LYS A 181 -23.36 9.58 13.30
CA LYS A 181 -22.93 10.57 14.30
C LYS A 181 -21.40 10.55 14.37
N ILE A 182 -20.78 11.73 14.30
CA ILE A 182 -19.33 11.91 14.25
C ILE A 182 -18.63 11.10 15.37
N TRP A 183 -19.14 11.17 16.59
CA TRP A 183 -18.60 10.44 17.74
C TRP A 183 -18.56 8.90 17.57
N VAL A 184 -19.61 8.30 17.00
CA VAL A 184 -19.67 6.84 16.78
C VAL A 184 -18.62 6.42 15.74
N LYS A 185 -18.42 7.25 14.73
CA LYS A 185 -17.39 7.03 13.70
C LYS A 185 -15.98 7.01 14.33
N TYR A 186 -15.64 8.03 15.11
CA TYR A 186 -14.35 8.15 15.80
C TYR A 186 -14.11 7.00 16.80
N LEU A 187 -15.13 6.61 17.58
CA LEU A 187 -15.01 5.48 18.50
C LEU A 187 -14.75 4.16 17.77
N ARG A 188 -15.44 3.91 16.64
CA ARG A 188 -15.19 2.73 15.82
C ARG A 188 -13.80 2.75 15.19
N ASP A 189 -13.33 3.91 14.75
CA ASP A 189 -11.95 4.08 14.26
C ASP A 189 -10.93 3.75 15.34
N PHE A 190 -11.13 4.25 16.56
CA PHE A 190 -10.27 3.95 17.69
C PHE A 190 -10.25 2.46 18.05
N VAL A 191 -11.40 1.81 18.14
CA VAL A 191 -11.48 0.35 18.40
C VAL A 191 -10.83 -0.45 17.26
N SER A 192 -11.01 0.00 16.01
CA SER A 192 -10.36 -0.64 14.87
C SER A 192 -8.85 -0.43 14.91
N LEU A 193 -8.36 0.76 15.29
CA LEU A 193 -6.93 1.04 15.45
C LEU A 193 -6.29 0.11 16.48
N ILE A 194 -6.93 -0.09 17.64
CA ILE A 194 -6.47 -1.04 18.65
C ILE A 194 -6.45 -2.47 18.09
N GLY A 195 -7.52 -2.87 17.39
CA GLY A 195 -7.58 -4.19 16.77
C GLY A 195 -6.47 -4.41 15.73
N LEU A 196 -6.11 -3.38 14.95
CA LEU A 196 -5.00 -3.44 14.00
C LEU A 196 -3.67 -3.58 14.74
N LEU A 197 -3.45 -2.82 15.82
CA LEU A 197 -2.23 -2.88 16.61
C LEU A 197 -2.05 -4.28 17.23
N VAL A 198 -3.12 -4.86 17.78
CA VAL A 198 -3.11 -6.24 18.29
C VAL A 198 -2.83 -7.24 17.17
N ALA A 199 -3.48 -7.10 16.01
CA ALA A 199 -3.23 -7.97 14.86
C ALA A 199 -1.77 -7.89 14.39
N LEU A 200 -1.17 -6.69 14.37
CA LEU A 200 0.23 -6.48 14.05
C LEU A 200 1.15 -7.15 15.08
N ILE A 201 0.90 -6.97 16.38
CA ILE A 201 1.68 -7.63 17.43
C ILE A 201 1.62 -9.16 17.27
N VAL A 202 0.44 -9.72 17.07
CA VAL A 202 0.28 -11.17 16.86
C VAL A 202 1.03 -11.64 15.61
N THR A 203 0.90 -10.91 14.50
CA THR A 203 1.59 -11.22 13.23
C THR A 203 3.11 -11.18 13.39
N LEU A 204 3.63 -10.17 14.07
CA LEU A 204 5.06 -10.02 14.35
C LEU A 204 5.56 -11.10 15.30
N SER A 205 4.80 -11.43 16.34
CA SER A 205 5.12 -12.52 17.27
C SER A 205 5.17 -13.87 16.56
N ILE A 206 4.19 -14.19 15.71
CA ILE A 206 4.19 -15.42 14.90
C ILE A 206 5.44 -15.48 14.03
N THR A 207 5.74 -14.39 13.32
CA THR A 207 6.90 -14.34 12.40
C THR A 207 8.22 -14.45 13.16
N SER A 208 8.34 -13.78 14.30
CA SER A 208 9.53 -13.79 15.16
C SER A 208 9.77 -15.17 15.78
N VAL A 209 8.74 -15.77 16.39
CA VAL A 209 8.81 -17.12 16.97
C VAL A 209 9.10 -18.16 15.91
N ALA A 210 8.49 -18.04 14.72
CA ALA A 210 8.78 -18.94 13.62
C ALA A 210 10.22 -18.83 13.13
N GLY A 211 10.74 -17.60 12.99
CA GLY A 211 12.13 -17.36 12.61
C GLY A 211 13.13 -17.91 13.63
N SER A 212 12.88 -17.68 14.92
CA SER A 212 13.74 -18.18 16.00
C SER A 212 13.67 -19.70 16.16
N ALA A 213 12.47 -20.29 16.10
CA ALA A 213 12.29 -21.74 16.11
C ALA A 213 12.97 -22.40 14.91
N GLN A 214 12.88 -21.80 13.72
CA GLN A 214 13.57 -22.30 12.53
C GLN A 214 15.09 -22.30 12.73
N GLN A 215 15.68 -21.21 13.25
CA GLN A 215 17.11 -21.17 13.54
C GLN A 215 17.51 -22.20 14.59
N MET A 216 16.75 -22.33 15.69
CA MET A 216 17.02 -23.30 16.75
C MET A 216 16.98 -24.74 16.23
N ILE A 217 16.00 -25.10 15.40
CA ILE A 217 15.88 -26.45 14.83
C ILE A 217 17.03 -26.75 13.86
N ILE A 218 17.41 -25.79 13.01
CA ILE A 218 18.53 -25.94 12.07
C ILE A 218 19.84 -26.18 12.83
N SER A 219 20.11 -25.38 13.86
CA SER A 219 21.32 -25.53 14.68
C SER A 219 21.30 -26.78 15.56
N ALA A 220 20.14 -27.16 16.14
CA ALA A 220 20.03 -28.35 16.99
C ALA A 220 20.18 -29.67 16.21
N LEU A 221 19.72 -29.71 14.96
CA LEU A 221 19.82 -30.90 14.10
C LEU A 221 21.11 -30.94 13.27
N TYR A 222 22.06 -30.01 13.47
CA TYR A 222 23.29 -29.88 12.67
C TYR A 222 23.03 -29.83 11.14
N LEU A 223 21.86 -29.32 10.73
CA LEU A 223 21.43 -29.27 9.34
C LEU A 223 22.12 -28.16 8.54
N ASP A 224 22.98 -27.36 9.17
CA ASP A 224 23.74 -26.29 8.52
C ASP A 224 24.62 -26.79 7.36
N TYR A 225 25.04 -28.07 7.40
CA TYR A 225 25.88 -28.70 6.39
C TYR A 225 25.10 -29.23 5.16
N ILE A 226 23.76 -29.33 5.25
CA ILE A 226 22.93 -29.94 4.19
C ILE A 226 22.33 -28.83 3.31
N GLU A 227 23.06 -28.45 2.26
CA GLU A 227 22.68 -27.33 1.39
C GLU A 227 21.37 -27.54 0.63
N TRP A 228 21.03 -28.79 0.28
CA TRP A 228 19.80 -29.11 -0.45
C TRP A 228 18.52 -28.94 0.40
N LEU A 229 18.65 -28.88 1.73
CA LEU A 229 17.52 -28.71 2.66
C LEU A 229 17.21 -27.22 2.92
N LYS A 230 18.16 -26.32 2.65
CA LYS A 230 18.02 -24.86 2.82
C LYS A 230 16.79 -24.26 2.06
N PRO A 231 16.46 -24.69 0.82
CA PRO A 231 15.26 -24.24 0.12
C PRO A 231 13.95 -24.66 0.81
N ALA A 232 13.89 -25.88 1.37
CA ALA A 232 12.70 -26.38 2.06
C ALA A 232 12.40 -25.55 3.32
N TRP A 233 13.44 -25.24 4.11
CA TRP A 233 13.30 -24.38 5.30
C TRP A 233 12.91 -22.94 4.95
N ARG A 234 13.45 -22.38 3.87
CA ARG A 234 13.00 -21.07 3.35
C ARG A 234 11.53 -21.11 2.93
N GLY A 235 11.07 -22.22 2.35
CA GLY A 235 9.67 -22.42 1.99
C GLY A 235 8.72 -22.39 3.18
N ILE A 236 9.13 -23.01 4.31
CA ILE A 236 8.34 -22.98 5.56
C ILE A 236 8.27 -21.56 6.12
N GLY A 237 9.41 -20.86 6.23
CA GLY A 237 9.44 -19.46 6.68
C GLY A 237 8.59 -18.55 5.81
N LEU A 238 8.64 -18.74 4.48
CA LEU A 238 7.79 -18.03 3.52
C LEU A 238 6.30 -18.34 3.73
N ALA A 239 5.93 -19.61 3.92
CA ALA A 239 4.56 -20.00 4.17
C ALA A 239 4.01 -19.38 5.47
N ILE A 240 4.82 -19.34 6.53
CA ILE A 240 4.44 -18.70 7.79
C ILE A 240 4.30 -17.19 7.62
N SER A 241 5.22 -16.54 6.90
CA SER A 241 5.13 -15.11 6.56
C SER A 241 3.85 -14.79 5.79
N ILE A 242 3.51 -15.59 4.77
CA ILE A 242 2.27 -15.46 3.99
C ILE A 242 1.04 -15.67 4.89
N PHE A 243 1.06 -16.67 5.78
CA PHE A 243 -0.03 -16.94 6.71
C PHE A 243 -0.24 -15.77 7.69
N ALA A 244 0.85 -15.23 8.23
CA ALA A 244 0.80 -14.07 9.12
C ALA A 244 0.22 -12.84 8.39
N ASN A 245 0.69 -12.56 7.17
CA ASN A 245 0.13 -11.49 6.33
C ASN A 245 -1.36 -11.75 6.02
N TYR A 246 -1.74 -13.00 5.76
CA TYR A 246 -3.12 -13.38 5.51
C TYR A 246 -4.02 -13.03 6.69
N LEU A 247 -3.59 -13.31 7.93
CA LEU A 247 -4.34 -12.92 9.12
C LEU A 247 -4.51 -11.40 9.22
N LEU A 248 -3.46 -10.63 8.94
CA LEU A 248 -3.51 -9.18 8.94
C LEU A 248 -4.51 -8.64 7.91
N PHE A 249 -4.41 -9.06 6.65
CA PHE A 249 -5.33 -8.63 5.60
C PHE A 249 -6.76 -9.13 5.82
N PHE A 250 -6.92 -10.34 6.35
CA PHE A 250 -8.21 -10.87 6.74
C PHE A 250 -8.86 -10.00 7.80
N TRP A 251 -8.12 -9.58 8.82
CA TRP A 251 -8.61 -8.65 9.82
C TRP A 251 -9.00 -7.30 9.19
N ILE A 252 -8.17 -6.74 8.29
CA ILE A 252 -8.44 -5.47 7.60
C ILE A 252 -9.77 -5.56 6.81
N PHE A 253 -9.91 -6.54 5.93
CA PHE A 253 -11.09 -6.67 5.07
C PHE A 253 -12.32 -7.22 5.80
N TRP A 254 -12.17 -7.84 6.97
CA TRP A 254 -13.29 -8.24 7.81
C TRP A 254 -13.82 -7.08 8.66
N ARG A 255 -12.93 -6.28 9.25
CA ARG A 255 -13.30 -5.29 10.28
C ARG A 255 -13.62 -3.90 9.71
N LEU A 256 -12.92 -3.46 8.66
CA LEU A 256 -13.08 -2.10 8.13
C LEU A 256 -14.36 -1.92 7.30
N PRO A 257 -14.80 -2.87 6.46
CA PRO A 257 -16.04 -2.72 5.71
C PRO A 257 -17.28 -2.73 6.61
N ARG A 258 -18.20 -1.77 6.39
CA ARG A 258 -19.47 -1.69 7.14
C ARG A 258 -20.44 -2.81 6.77
N HIS A 259 -20.39 -3.28 5.53
CA HIS A 259 -21.19 -4.41 5.05
C HIS A 259 -20.28 -5.62 4.96
N ARG A 260 -20.67 -6.71 5.62
CA ARG A 260 -19.84 -7.93 5.68
C ARG A 260 -19.64 -8.46 4.25
N PRO A 261 -18.40 -8.46 3.72
CA PRO A 261 -18.16 -8.99 2.39
C PRO A 261 -18.45 -10.49 2.37
N ARG A 262 -18.79 -11.02 1.18
CA ARG A 262 -19.08 -12.44 0.98
C ARG A 262 -17.87 -13.28 1.40
N LYS A 263 -18.10 -14.29 2.26
CA LYS A 263 -17.03 -15.10 2.88
C LYS A 263 -16.03 -15.69 1.87
N LYS A 264 -16.53 -16.19 0.73
CA LYS A 264 -15.69 -16.79 -0.33
C LYS A 264 -14.82 -15.75 -1.06
N ALA A 265 -15.37 -14.57 -1.35
CA ALA A 265 -14.63 -13.48 -1.98
C ALA A 265 -13.58 -12.91 -1.03
N LEU A 266 -13.93 -12.77 0.25
CA LEU A 266 -13.03 -12.30 1.30
C LEU A 266 -11.79 -13.21 1.40
N ILE A 267 -11.97 -14.52 1.59
CA ILE A 267 -10.86 -15.48 1.75
C ILE A 267 -9.93 -15.49 0.53
N ARG A 268 -10.48 -15.45 -0.68
CA ARG A 268 -9.65 -15.46 -1.90
C ARG A 268 -8.92 -14.13 -2.09
N GLY A 269 -9.60 -13.01 -1.84
CA GLY A 269 -9.00 -11.68 -1.93
C GLY A 269 -7.91 -11.45 -0.88
N THR A 270 -8.09 -11.94 0.35
CA THR A 270 -7.08 -11.87 1.41
C THR A 270 -5.85 -12.71 1.09
N LEU A 271 -6.02 -13.86 0.43
CA LEU A 271 -4.90 -14.67 -0.03
C LEU A 271 -4.09 -13.97 -1.12
N ILE A 272 -4.77 -13.34 -2.09
CA ILE A 272 -4.10 -12.52 -3.13
C ILE A 272 -3.35 -11.36 -2.48
N ALA A 273 -3.94 -10.69 -1.49
CA ALA A 273 -3.28 -9.62 -0.75
C ALA A 273 -2.05 -10.12 0.02
N ALA A 274 -2.14 -11.26 0.69
CA ALA A 274 -1.03 -11.84 1.45
C ALA A 274 0.16 -12.21 0.56
N ILE A 275 -0.11 -12.86 -0.59
CA ILE A 275 0.91 -13.22 -1.57
C ILE A 275 1.50 -11.96 -2.22
N GLY A 276 0.65 -11.02 -2.64
CA GLY A 276 1.10 -9.76 -3.25
C GLY A 276 1.96 -8.95 -2.30
N PHE A 277 1.62 -8.91 -1.01
CA PHE A 277 2.40 -8.19 -0.01
C PHE A 277 3.75 -8.86 0.23
N GLU A 278 3.82 -10.19 0.21
CA GLU A 278 5.08 -10.92 0.28
C GLU A 278 5.99 -10.61 -0.93
N VAL A 279 5.42 -10.60 -2.13
CA VAL A 279 6.15 -10.21 -3.35
C VAL A 279 6.67 -8.77 -3.25
N ILE A 280 5.85 -7.83 -2.79
CA ILE A 280 6.26 -6.43 -2.59
C ILE A 280 7.41 -6.34 -1.58
N LYS A 281 7.33 -7.06 -0.45
CA LYS A 281 8.42 -7.11 0.54
C LYS A 281 9.71 -7.62 -0.09
N ILE A 282 9.65 -8.73 -0.84
CA ILE A 282 10.82 -9.31 -1.51
C ILE A 282 11.43 -8.30 -2.51
N VAL A 283 10.61 -7.70 -3.36
CA VAL A 283 11.06 -6.68 -4.33
C VAL A 283 11.71 -5.50 -3.61
N MET A 284 11.10 -4.99 -2.55
CA MET A 284 11.65 -3.90 -1.73
C MET A 284 12.98 -4.28 -1.08
N THR A 285 13.09 -5.49 -0.53
CA THR A 285 14.32 -5.99 0.09
C THR A 285 15.50 -6.01 -0.89
N TYR A 286 15.27 -6.33 -2.17
CA TYR A 286 16.32 -6.32 -3.18
C TYR A 286 16.58 -4.94 -3.80
N THR A 287 15.56 -4.08 -3.90
CA THR A 287 15.66 -2.78 -4.57
C THR A 287 16.14 -1.66 -3.67
N LEU A 288 15.66 -1.58 -2.42
CA LEU A 288 15.99 -0.50 -1.49
C LEU A 288 17.49 -0.36 -1.20
N PRO A 289 18.26 -1.44 -0.97
CA PRO A 289 19.70 -1.33 -0.74
C PRO A 289 20.47 -0.78 -1.95
N SER A 290 19.94 -0.97 -3.16
CA SER A 290 20.56 -0.44 -4.38
C SER A 290 20.31 1.06 -4.53
N LEU A 291 19.18 1.57 -4.04
CA LEU A 291 18.85 3.00 -4.09
C LEU A 291 19.78 3.84 -3.20
N VAL A 292 20.14 3.33 -2.01
CA VAL A 292 21.00 4.03 -1.03
C VAL A 292 22.48 4.10 -1.42
N LYS A 293 22.90 3.42 -2.51
CA LYS A 293 24.27 3.50 -3.03
C LYS A 293 24.58 4.84 -3.69
N SER A 294 23.55 5.54 -4.18
CA SER A 294 23.71 6.87 -4.77
C SER A 294 23.80 7.95 -3.68
N PRO A 295 24.53 9.06 -3.87
CA PRO A 295 24.59 10.16 -2.89
C PRO A 295 23.21 10.71 -2.50
N SER A 296 22.32 10.86 -3.48
CA SER A 296 20.93 11.29 -3.24
C SER A 296 20.11 10.23 -2.49
N GLY A 297 20.31 8.95 -2.80
CA GLY A 297 19.66 7.85 -2.10
C GLY A 297 20.17 7.64 -0.68
N ALA A 298 21.44 7.95 -0.39
CA ALA A 298 21.95 7.95 0.98
C ALA A 298 21.27 9.04 1.82
N ALA A 299 21.03 10.22 1.23
CA ALA A 299 20.37 11.33 1.91
C ALA A 299 18.85 11.14 2.09
N PHE A 300 18.14 10.66 1.05
CA PHE A 300 16.67 10.61 1.03
C PHE A 300 16.07 9.20 0.99
N GLY A 301 16.89 8.16 0.85
CA GLY A 301 16.43 6.80 0.57
C GLY A 301 15.62 6.16 1.70
N SER A 302 15.88 6.52 2.96
CA SER A 302 15.08 6.04 4.09
C SER A 302 13.63 6.54 4.01
N VAL A 303 13.45 7.84 3.76
CA VAL A 303 12.13 8.47 3.60
C VAL A 303 11.43 7.97 2.35
N LEU A 304 12.11 7.99 1.20
CA LEU A 304 11.54 7.54 -0.07
C LEU A 304 11.19 6.05 -0.06
N GLY A 305 12.04 5.21 0.53
CA GLY A 305 11.80 3.77 0.63
C GLY A 305 10.59 3.45 1.50
N LEU A 306 10.43 4.18 2.60
CA LEU A 306 9.29 4.07 3.49
C LEU A 306 7.99 4.57 2.85
N MET A 307 8.03 5.71 2.16
CA MET A 307 6.90 6.22 1.39
C MET A 307 6.51 5.24 0.28
N ALA A 308 7.49 4.70 -0.44
CA ALA A 308 7.25 3.68 -1.46
C ALA A 308 6.59 2.44 -0.83
N PHE A 309 7.10 1.94 0.30
CA PHE A 309 6.50 0.81 1.01
C PHE A 309 5.02 1.06 1.34
N PHE A 310 4.70 2.20 1.98
CA PHE A 310 3.31 2.54 2.29
C PHE A 310 2.45 2.73 1.04
N TYR A 311 3.01 3.28 -0.03
CA TYR A 311 2.31 3.46 -1.30
C TYR A 311 1.94 2.13 -1.94
N PHE A 312 2.89 1.20 -2.05
CA PHE A 312 2.63 -0.13 -2.58
C PHE A 312 1.70 -0.94 -1.68
N PHE A 313 1.86 -0.85 -0.36
CA PHE A 313 0.95 -1.46 0.61
C PHE A 313 -0.50 -0.94 0.46
N ALA A 314 -0.68 0.38 0.41
CA ALA A 314 -1.99 1.00 0.28
C ALA A 314 -2.63 0.64 -1.06
N ARG A 315 -1.86 0.70 -2.16
CA ARG A 315 -2.34 0.35 -3.50
C ARG A 315 -2.78 -1.11 -3.59
N LEU A 316 -1.98 -2.03 -3.05
CA LEU A 316 -2.33 -3.45 -2.98
C LEU A 316 -3.60 -3.67 -2.16
N THR A 317 -3.71 -3.03 -0.99
CA THR A 317 -4.88 -3.14 -0.11
C THR A 317 -6.15 -2.69 -0.82
N LEU A 318 -6.11 -1.53 -1.49
CA LEU A 318 -7.24 -0.96 -2.22
C LEU A 318 -7.59 -1.78 -3.47
N PHE A 319 -6.58 -2.28 -4.18
CA PHE A 319 -6.79 -3.18 -5.31
C PHE A 319 -7.49 -4.47 -4.88
N CYS A 320 -7.04 -5.09 -3.78
CA CYS A 320 -7.66 -6.29 -3.23
C CYS A 320 -9.08 -5.99 -2.71
N ALA A 321 -9.34 -4.81 -2.15
CA ALA A 321 -10.69 -4.38 -1.80
C ALA A 321 -11.59 -4.28 -3.04
N ALA A 322 -11.11 -3.71 -4.15
CA ALA A 322 -11.83 -3.67 -5.42
C ALA A 322 -12.06 -5.07 -6.02
N TRP A 323 -11.08 -5.97 -5.90
CA TRP A 323 -11.19 -7.37 -6.30
C TRP A 323 -12.29 -8.10 -5.51
N ILE A 324 -12.29 -7.98 -4.18
CA ILE A 324 -13.32 -8.56 -3.31
C ILE A 324 -14.70 -8.02 -3.66
N ALA A 325 -14.80 -6.73 -3.98
CA ALA A 325 -16.06 -6.08 -4.27
C ALA A 325 -16.61 -6.37 -5.69
N THR A 326 -15.76 -6.73 -6.65
CA THR A 326 -16.16 -7.12 -8.03
C THR A 326 -16.40 -8.62 -8.18
N ALA A 327 -16.13 -9.41 -7.13
CA ALA A 327 -16.28 -10.85 -7.15
C ALA A 327 -17.76 -11.27 -7.17
N GLU A 328 -18.26 -11.56 -8.37
CA GLU A 328 -19.55 -12.22 -8.58
C GLU A 328 -19.35 -13.72 -8.74
N TYR A 329 -19.61 -14.48 -7.68
CA TYR A 329 -19.58 -15.95 -7.74
C TYR A 329 -20.99 -16.51 -7.97
N LYS A 330 -21.09 -17.51 -8.86
CA LYS A 330 -22.34 -18.28 -9.07
C LYS A 330 -22.78 -18.88 -7.74
N GLY A 331 -23.95 -18.44 -7.24
CA GLY A 331 -24.57 -18.95 -6.01
C GLY A 331 -24.80 -17.93 -4.90
N ASP A 332 -24.35 -16.68 -5.06
CA ASP A 332 -24.66 -15.64 -4.08
C ASP A 332 -26.04 -15.02 -4.34
N THR A 333 -26.85 -14.86 -3.28
CA THR A 333 -28.08 -14.07 -3.31
C THR A 333 -27.77 -12.68 -3.87
N ARG A 334 -28.48 -12.31 -4.94
CA ARG A 334 -28.35 -11.00 -5.57
C ARG A 334 -28.63 -9.92 -4.53
N MET A 335 -27.77 -8.90 -4.47
CA MET A 335 -28.09 -7.68 -3.73
C MET A 335 -29.41 -7.11 -4.30
N PRO A 336 -30.42 -6.83 -3.46
CA PRO A 336 -31.65 -6.22 -3.95
C PRO A 336 -31.31 -4.87 -4.59
N GLY A 337 -31.50 -4.75 -5.90
CA GLY A 337 -31.19 -3.53 -6.67
C GLY A 337 -30.53 -3.75 -8.03
N LYS A 338 -30.04 -4.95 -8.35
CA LYS A 338 -29.62 -5.28 -9.73
C LYS A 338 -30.82 -5.71 -10.58
N THR A 339 -31.67 -4.77 -10.96
CA THR A 339 -32.48 -4.89 -12.18
C THR A 339 -31.65 -4.36 -13.32
N HIS A 340 -31.05 -5.25 -14.11
CA HIS A 340 -30.58 -4.86 -15.44
C HIS A 340 -31.83 -4.52 -16.26
N ARG A 341 -31.89 -3.30 -16.76
CA ARG A 341 -32.77 -2.91 -17.87
C ARG A 341 -31.91 -2.70 -19.08
#